data_AF-A0A6N9A1G0-F1
#
_entry.id   AF-A0A6N9A1G0-F1
#
_cell.length_a   1.000
_cell.length_b   1.000
_cell.length_c   1.000
_cell.angle_alpha   90.00
_cell.angle_beta   90.00
_cell.angle_gamma   90.00
#
_symmetry.space_group_name_H-M   'P 1'
#
loop_
_entity.id
_entity.type
_entity.pdbx_description
1 polymer ?
#
loop_
_entity_poly.entity_id
_entity_poly.type
_entity_poly.pdbx_seq_one_letter_code
_entity_poly.pdbx_strand_id
1 'polypeptide(L)'
;MQLFQANTDASQDPIPLDNITDWCLELFQERYGTQVTKDDIWTYLYGVMHAPDWRERYRFDLQRSLPRVPLAEDFEAFKSAGRELMDLHIGYETCPEYPILAVVSVEGG
;
A
#
# COMPACT_ATOMS: atom_id res chain seq x y z
N MET A 1 -6.63 30.23 15.88
CA MET A 1 -6.58 28.76 15.97
C MET A 1 -5.10 28.38 16.02
N GLN A 2 -4.52 28.41 17.21
CA GLN A 2 -3.14 27.99 17.46
C GLN A 2 -3.18 26.55 17.97
N LEU A 3 -2.25 25.71 17.53
CA LEU A 3 -1.45 24.78 18.34
C LEU A 3 -0.61 23.89 17.39
N PHE A 4 0.46 24.45 16.85
CA PHE A 4 1.73 23.72 16.71
C PHE A 4 2.70 24.44 17.63
N GLN A 5 2.83 23.96 18.86
CA GLN A 5 4.02 24.30 19.65
C GLN A 5 5.09 23.33 19.20
N ALA A 6 5.95 23.79 18.29
CA ALA A 6 7.22 23.13 18.04
C ALA A 6 8.04 23.26 19.33
N ASN A 7 8.16 22.16 20.07
CA ASN A 7 9.16 22.05 21.11
C ASN A 7 10.52 21.94 20.41
N THR A 8 11.23 23.06 20.37
CA THR A 8 12.60 23.16 19.87
C THR A 8 13.56 22.60 20.90
N ASP A 9 13.90 21.32 20.74
CA ASP A 9 15.23 20.82 21.11
C ASP A 9 15.88 20.22 19.86
N ALA A 10 16.74 21.00 19.22
CA ALA A 10 17.41 20.64 17.97
C ALA A 10 18.57 19.63 18.17
N SER A 11 18.67 19.01 19.35
CA SER A 11 19.74 18.08 19.73
C SER A 11 19.31 16.61 19.87
N GLN A 12 18.02 16.29 19.66
CA GLN A 12 17.52 14.92 19.66
C GLN A 12 17.00 14.54 18.28
N ASP A 13 17.52 13.43 17.74
CA ASP A 13 16.94 12.82 16.54
C ASP A 13 15.46 12.47 16.82
N PRO A 14 14.54 12.79 15.90
CA PRO A 14 13.13 12.44 16.06
C PRO A 14 12.98 10.94 16.29
N ILE A 15 12.30 10.55 17.37
CA ILE A 15 11.96 9.14 17.62
C ILE A 15 11.07 8.67 16.46
N PRO A 16 11.42 7.58 15.75
CA PRO A 16 10.58 7.03 14.71
C PRO A 16 9.19 6.67 15.28
N LEU A 17 8.15 7.32 14.77
CA LEU A 17 6.77 7.06 15.14
C LEU A 17 6.13 6.16 14.09
N ASP A 18 5.54 5.06 14.52
CA ASP A 18 4.74 4.20 13.65
C ASP A 18 3.40 4.88 13.33
N ASN A 19 3.06 4.95 12.05
CA ASN A 19 1.82 5.57 11.59
C ASN A 19 0.61 4.65 11.73
N ILE A 20 0.82 3.36 11.98
CA ILE A 20 -0.25 2.42 12.31
C ILE A 20 -0.43 2.42 13.82
N THR A 21 -1.60 2.89 14.26
CA THR A 21 -1.94 2.98 15.67
C THR A 21 -2.14 1.58 16.27
N ASP A 22 -1.90 1.45 17.57
CA ASP A 22 -2.12 0.18 18.28
C ASP A 22 -3.59 -0.23 18.24
N TRP A 23 -4.51 0.74 18.26
CA TRP A 23 -5.94 0.49 18.04
C TRP A 23 -6.22 -0.20 16.68
N CYS A 24 -5.54 0.24 15.61
CA CYS A 24 -5.69 -0.39 14.29
C CYS A 24 -5.15 -1.82 14.31
N LEU A 25 -3.99 -2.02 14.96
CA LEU A 25 -3.41 -3.35 15.13
C LEU A 25 -4.35 -4.29 15.88
N GLU A 26 -4.92 -3.84 17.01
CA GLU A 26 -5.89 -4.60 17.80
C GLU A 26 -7.12 -4.99 16.96
N LEU A 27 -7.67 -4.06 16.18
CA LEU A 27 -8.81 -4.31 15.29
C LEU A 27 -8.50 -5.42 14.27
N PHE A 28 -7.32 -5.41 13.67
CA PHE A 28 -6.91 -6.45 12.72
C PHE A 28 -6.63 -7.78 13.42
N GLN A 29 -6.00 -7.76 14.59
CA GLN A 29 -5.72 -8.98 15.36
C GLN A 29 -6.99 -9.65 15.88
N GLU A 30 -8.02 -8.88 16.26
CA GLU A 30 -9.33 -9.40 16.63
C GLU A 30 -9.97 -10.15 15.46
N ARG A 31 -9.81 -9.64 14.23
CA ARG A 31 -10.44 -10.21 13.03
C ARG A 31 -9.66 -11.38 12.42
N TYR A 32 -8.33 -11.30 12.38
CA TYR A 32 -7.47 -12.21 11.61
C TYR A 32 -6.46 -12.99 12.45
N GLY A 33 -6.35 -12.69 13.75
CA GLY A 33 -5.50 -13.38 14.71
C GLY A 33 -4.32 -12.54 15.20
N THR A 34 -3.80 -12.90 16.39
CA THR A 34 -2.77 -12.15 17.12
C THR A 34 -1.41 -12.12 16.42
N GLN A 35 -1.20 -12.94 15.40
CA GLN A 35 0.02 -12.97 14.59
C GLN A 35 0.13 -11.81 13.60
N VAL A 36 -0.96 -11.06 13.36
CA VAL A 36 -0.93 -9.90 12.47
C VAL A 36 -0.03 -8.81 13.05
N THR A 37 0.83 -8.27 12.20
CA THR A 37 1.75 -7.16 12.50
C THR A 37 1.31 -5.87 11.81
N LYS A 38 1.90 -4.74 12.19
CA LYS A 38 1.65 -3.45 11.52
C LYS A 38 2.10 -3.47 10.04
N ASP A 39 3.19 -4.16 9.72
CA ASP A 39 3.64 -4.35 8.33
C ASP A 39 2.64 -5.18 7.50
N ASP A 40 2.01 -6.18 8.11
CA ASP A 40 0.95 -6.95 7.45
C ASP A 40 -0.26 -6.07 7.13
N ILE A 41 -0.61 -5.13 8.02
CA ILE A 41 -1.68 -4.15 7.78
C ILE A 41 -1.29 -3.21 6.65
N TRP A 42 -0.05 -2.72 6.62
CA TRP A 42 0.43 -1.85 5.55
C TRP A 42 0.36 -2.53 4.18
N THR A 43 0.84 -3.76 4.07
CA THR A 43 0.80 -4.55 2.84
C THR A 43 -0.63 -4.91 2.44
N TYR A 44 -1.49 -5.27 3.39
CA TYR A 44 -2.93 -5.49 3.15
C TYR A 44 -3.61 -4.25 2.56
N LEU A 45 -3.41 -3.07 3.15
CA LEU A 45 -3.99 -1.82 2.65
C LEU A 45 -3.54 -1.55 1.21
N TYR A 46 -2.25 -1.79 0.94
CA TYR A 46 -1.69 -1.65 -0.40
C TYR A 46 -2.39 -2.55 -1.43
N GLY A 47 -2.63 -3.82 -1.06
CA GLY A 47 -3.34 -4.78 -1.89
C GLY A 47 -4.77 -4.34 -2.20
N VAL A 48 -5.55 -3.95 -1.19
CA VAL A 48 -6.96 -3.53 -1.39
C VAL A 48 -7.04 -2.27 -2.25
N MET A 49 -6.16 -1.29 -2.03
CA MET A 49 -6.16 -0.05 -2.81
C MET A 49 -5.83 -0.25 -4.29
N HIS A 50 -5.16 -1.35 -4.63
CA HIS A 50 -4.85 -1.72 -6.02
C HIS A 50 -5.86 -2.71 -6.63
N ALA A 51 -6.81 -3.22 -5.86
CA ALA A 51 -7.82 -4.14 -6.33
C ALA A 51 -8.76 -3.46 -7.38
N PRO A 52 -8.84 -3.95 -8.62
CA PRO A 52 -9.60 -3.28 -9.69
C PRO A 52 -11.09 -3.16 -9.38
N ASP A 53 -11.67 -4.20 -8.78
CA ASP A 53 -13.07 -4.26 -8.37
C ASP A 53 -13.39 -3.24 -7.27
N TRP A 54 -12.50 -3.09 -6.27
CA TRP A 54 -12.63 -2.08 -5.23
C TRP A 54 -12.56 -0.67 -5.82
N ARG A 55 -11.57 -0.40 -6.67
CA ARG A 55 -11.40 0.91 -7.32
C ARG A 55 -12.61 1.29 -8.18
N GLU A 56 -13.16 0.34 -8.94
CA GLU A 56 -14.34 0.59 -9.77
C GLU A 56 -15.59 0.80 -8.92
N ARG A 57 -15.81 -0.07 -7.93
CA ARG A 57 -17.00 -0.02 -7.06
C ARG A 57 -17.09 1.29 -6.28
N TYR A 58 -15.97 1.80 -5.78
CA TYR A 58 -15.93 2.99 -4.93
C TYR A 58 -15.43 4.24 -5.66
N ARG A 59 -15.33 4.22 -7.00
CA ARG A 59 -14.71 5.30 -7.78
C ARG A 59 -15.22 6.71 -7.47
N PHE A 60 -16.52 6.86 -7.22
CA PHE A 60 -17.13 8.16 -6.91
C PHE A 60 -16.74 8.68 -5.53
N ASP A 61 -16.63 7.79 -4.55
CA ASP A 61 -16.23 8.14 -3.18
C ASP A 61 -14.74 8.45 -3.10
N LEU A 62 -13.93 7.66 -3.82
CA LEU A 62 -12.47 7.84 -3.92
C LEU A 62 -12.08 9.18 -4.56
N GLN A 63 -12.90 9.72 -5.46
CA GLN A 63 -12.68 11.04 -6.05
C GLN A 63 -13.00 12.20 -5.10
N ARG A 64 -13.78 11.97 -4.03
CA ARG A 64 -14.39 13.03 -3.21
C ARG A 64 -13.98 13.00 -1.75
N SER A 65 -13.45 11.88 -1.27
CA SER A 65 -13.16 11.65 0.14
C SER A 65 -11.99 10.70 0.34
N LEU A 66 -11.42 10.72 1.55
CA LEU A 66 -10.37 9.75 1.91
C LEU A 66 -10.92 8.32 1.83
N PRO A 67 -10.12 7.36 1.32
CA PRO A 67 -10.54 5.99 1.17
C PRO A 67 -10.89 5.36 2.52
N ARG A 68 -12.02 4.66 2.59
CA ARG A 68 -12.40 3.81 3.71
C ARG A 68 -12.20 2.36 3.30
N VAL A 69 -11.15 1.75 3.81
CA VAL A 69 -10.76 0.39 3.42
C VAL A 69 -11.56 -0.63 4.25
N PRO A 70 -12.23 -1.61 3.62
CA PRO A 70 -12.95 -2.65 4.35
C PRO A 70 -11.98 -3.66 4.98
N LEU A 71 -12.45 -4.38 6.00
CA LEU A 71 -11.85 -5.62 6.47
C LEU A 71 -12.39 -6.78 5.61
N ALA A 72 -11.64 -7.16 4.59
CA ALA A 72 -12.00 -8.20 3.63
C ALA A 72 -11.96 -9.60 4.29
N GLU A 73 -12.67 -10.57 3.70
CA GLU A 73 -12.64 -11.94 4.21
C GLU A 73 -11.27 -12.60 4.00
N ASP A 74 -10.67 -12.41 2.83
CA ASP A 74 -9.37 -13.00 2.48
C ASP A 74 -8.20 -12.02 2.74
N PHE A 75 -7.84 -11.87 4.01
CA PHE A 75 -6.73 -11.02 4.44
C PHE A 75 -5.40 -11.43 3.81
N GLU A 76 -5.12 -12.73 3.76
CA GLU A 76 -3.85 -13.26 3.27
C GLU A 76 -3.67 -13.01 1.77
N ALA A 77 -4.73 -13.15 0.95
CA ALA A 77 -4.64 -12.83 -0.48
C ALA A 77 -4.28 -11.37 -0.71
N PHE A 78 -4.94 -10.43 -0.02
CA PHE A 78 -4.65 -9.00 -0.17
C PHE A 78 -3.27 -8.64 0.38
N LYS A 79 -2.87 -9.23 1.52
CA LYS A 79 -1.54 -9.04 2.10
C LYS A 79 -0.43 -9.51 1.16
N SER A 80 -0.56 -10.72 0.60
CA SER A 80 0.42 -11.30 -0.32
C SER A 80 0.53 -10.48 -1.61
N ALA A 81 -0.59 -10.19 -2.27
CA ALA A 81 -0.61 -9.38 -3.48
C ALA A 81 -0.07 -7.96 -3.24
N GLY A 82 -0.43 -7.35 -2.10
CA GLY A 82 0.07 -6.04 -1.71
C GLY A 82 1.57 -6.03 -1.48
N ARG A 83 2.13 -7.08 -0.87
CA ARG A 83 3.58 -7.24 -0.71
C ARG A 83 4.30 -7.33 -2.05
N GLU A 84 3.84 -8.18 -2.95
CA GLU A 84 4.44 -8.33 -4.28
C GLU A 84 4.39 -7.02 -5.09
N LEU A 85 3.24 -6.32 -5.06
CA LEU A 85 3.09 -5.03 -5.74
C LEU A 85 4.01 -3.95 -5.13
N MET A 86 4.14 -3.92 -3.81
CA MET A 86 5.01 -2.96 -3.13
C MET A 86 6.47 -3.22 -3.46
N ASP A 87 6.92 -4.48 -3.44
CA ASP A 87 8.28 -4.87 -3.81
C ASP A 87 8.58 -4.47 -5.27
N LEU A 88 7.62 -4.67 -6.19
CA LEU A 88 7.74 -4.22 -7.57
C LEU A 88 7.83 -2.70 -7.70
N HIS A 89 6.96 -1.95 -7.00
CA HIS A 89 6.90 -0.50 -7.11
C HIS A 89 8.10 0.19 -6.45
N ILE A 90 8.67 -0.38 -5.38
CA ILE A 90 9.93 0.11 -4.79
C ILE A 90 11.09 -0.24 -5.73
N GLY A 91 11.10 -1.45 -6.27
CA GLY A 91 12.16 -1.95 -7.17
C GLY A 91 12.04 -1.50 -8.63
N TYR A 92 11.17 -0.53 -8.95
CA TYR A 92 10.80 -0.20 -10.33
C TYR A 92 11.99 0.15 -11.23
N GLU A 93 13.06 0.72 -10.66
CA GLU A 93 14.29 1.11 -11.38
C GLU A 93 15.16 -0.08 -11.80
N THR A 94 14.96 -1.24 -11.16
CA THR A 94 15.78 -2.45 -11.35
C THR A 94 15.05 -3.55 -12.13
N CYS A 95 13.85 -3.26 -12.62
CA CYS A 95 13.03 -4.22 -13.35
C CYS A 95 13.63 -4.50 -14.74
N PRO A 96 13.71 -5.77 -15.18
CA PRO A 96 14.15 -6.10 -16.53
C PRO A 96 13.25 -5.46 -17.59
N GLU A 97 13.84 -5.05 -18.71
CA GLU A 97 13.08 -4.55 -19.85
C GLU A 97 12.07 -5.59 -20.35
N TYR A 98 10.88 -5.11 -20.69
CA TYR A 98 9.85 -5.98 -21.26
C TYR A 98 10.27 -6.44 -22.66
N PRO A 99 10.23 -7.75 -22.97
CA PRO A 99 10.69 -8.26 -24.25
C PRO A 99 9.75 -7.80 -25.37
N ILE A 100 10.23 -6.90 -26.23
CA ILE A 100 9.53 -6.50 -27.45
C ILE A 100 10.03 -7.32 -28.64
N LEU A 101 9.09 -7.86 -29.43
CA LEU A 101 9.40 -8.47 -30.72
C LEU A 101 9.45 -7.35 -31.77
N ALA A 102 10.64 -7.04 -32.25
CA ALA A 102 10.79 -6.13 -33.39
C ALA A 102 10.36 -6.86 -34.67
N VAL A 103 9.24 -6.44 -35.26
CA VAL A 103 8.85 -6.86 -36.61
C VAL A 103 9.65 -6.02 -37.59
N VAL A 104 10.72 -6.59 -38.15
CA VAL A 104 11.51 -5.95 -39.20
C VAL A 104 10.88 -6.30 -40.54
N SER A 105 10.20 -5.34 -41.16
CA SER A 105 9.73 -5.48 -42.54
C SER A 105 10.95 -5.49 -43.46
N VAL A 106 11.25 -6.64 -44.05
CA VAL A 106 12.23 -6.74 -45.14
C VAL A 106 11.54 -6.24 -46.42
N GLU A 107 11.85 -5.01 -46.84
CA GLU A 107 11.51 -4.58 -48.20
C GLU A 107 12.36 -5.42 -49.17
N GLY A 108 11.70 -6.34 -49.86
CA GLY A 108 12.30 -7.16 -50.91
C GLY A 108 12.67 -6.30 -52.11
N GLY A 109 13.92 -6.44 -52.56
CA GLY A 109 14.42 -5.91 -53.83
C GLY A 109 14.07 -6.77 -55.04
#